data_AF-W9T2Z4-F1
#
_entry.id   AF-W9T2Z4-F1
#
_cell.length_a   1.000
_cell.length_b   1.000
_cell.length_c   1.000
_cell.angle_alpha   90.00
_cell.angle_beta   90.00
_cell.angle_gamma   90.00
#
_symmetry.space_group_name_H-M   'P 1'
#
loop_
_entity.id
_entity.type
_entity.pdbx_description
1 polymer ?
#
loop_
_entity_poly.entity_id
_entity_poly.type
_entity_poly.pdbx_seq_one_letter_code
_entity_poly.pdbx_strand_id
1 'polypeptide(L)' 'MSQKSDQDNHANQLNPNNDAYWESRGYDDRPEDWDDRI' A
#
# COMPACT_ATOMS: atom_id res chain seq x y z
N MET A 1 -17.22 10.35 -11.09
CA MET A 1 -16.52 9.06 -11.18
C MET A 1 -15.27 9.15 -10.31
N SER A 2 -15.42 9.33 -8.99
CA SER A 2 -14.32 9.85 -8.16
C SER A 2 -14.21 9.16 -6.80
N GLN A 3 -15.33 8.82 -6.16
CA GLN A 3 -15.28 8.17 -4.84
C GLN A 3 -14.61 6.80 -4.84
N LYS A 4 -14.82 5.99 -5.88
CA LYS A 4 -14.28 4.63 -5.90
C LYS A 4 -12.76 4.63 -6.07
N SER A 5 -12.22 5.45 -6.97
CA SER A 5 -10.77 5.58 -7.13
C SER A 5 -10.11 6.11 -5.86
N ASP A 6 -10.73 7.08 -5.19
CA ASP A 6 -10.19 7.66 -3.96
C ASP A 6 -10.20 6.63 -2.82
N GLN A 7 -11.29 5.84 -2.70
CA GLN A 7 -11.40 4.76 -1.73
C GLN A 7 -10.44 3.61 -2.02
N ASP A 8 -10.29 3.23 -3.29
CA ASP A 8 -9.37 2.17 -3.70
C ASP A 8 -7.93 2.61 -3.44
N ASN A 9 -7.57 3.87 -3.72
CA ASN A 9 -6.25 4.41 -3.39
C ASN A 9 -6.03 4.44 -1.87
N HIS A 10 -7.00 4.91 -1.09
CA HIS A 10 -6.93 4.92 0.36
C HIS A 10 -6.76 3.52 0.95
N ALA A 11 -7.51 2.53 0.44
CA ALA A 11 -7.39 1.14 0.86
C ALA A 11 -6.00 0.57 0.53
N ASN A 12 -5.46 0.89 -0.65
CA ASN A 12 -4.13 0.47 -1.07
C ASN A 12 -3.03 1.04 -0.16
N GLN A 13 -3.11 2.33 0.21
CA GLN A 13 -2.14 2.94 1.13
C GLN A 13 -2.17 2.35 2.55
N LEU A 14 -3.26 1.69 2.93
CA LEU A 14 -3.44 1.08 4.25
C LEU A 14 -3.24 -0.45 4.26
N ASN A 15 -2.90 -1.05 3.12
CA ASN A 15 -2.73 -2.49 2.98
C ASN A 15 -1.25 -2.85 2.74
N PRO A 16 -0.57 -3.55 3.67
CA PRO A 16 0.81 -3.99 3.49
C PRO A 16 1.06 -4.92 2.29
N ASN A 17 0.02 -5.53 1.74
CA ASN A 17 0.11 -6.29 0.49
C ASN A 17 0.20 -5.38 -0.76
N ASN A 18 0.07 -4.06 -0.60
CA ASN A 18 0.15 -3.12 -1.70
C ASN A 18 1.42 -2.28 -1.57
N ASP A 19 2.07 -1.99 -2.71
CA ASP A 19 3.31 -1.23 -2.74
C ASP A 19 3.10 0.21 -2.25
N ALA A 20 1.92 0.79 -2.46
CA ALA A 20 1.55 2.12 -1.98
C ALA A 20 1.64 2.26 -0.45
N TYR A 21 1.42 1.17 0.31
CA TYR A 21 1.64 1.17 1.76
C TYR A 21 3.12 1.38 2.10
N TRP A 22 4.02 0.71 1.39
CA TRP A 22 5.47 0.77 1.61
C TRP A 22 6.08 2.08 1.10
N GLU A 23 5.66 2.54 -0.07
CA GLU A 23 6.04 3.85 -0.63
C GLU A 23 5.70 4.99 0.34
N SER A 24 4.50 4.95 0.95
CA SER A 24 4.08 5.94 1.94
C SER A 24 4.96 5.98 3.20
N ARG A 25 5.74 4.91 3.44
CA ARG A 25 6.67 4.76 4.57
C ARG A 25 8.12 5.00 4.16
N GLY A 26 8.38 5.39 2.92
CA GLY A 26 9.71 5.72 2.41
C GLY A 26 10.51 4.53 1.92
N TYR A 27 9.84 3.42 1.59
CA TYR A 27 10.45 2.30 0.87
C TYR A 27 10.25 2.50 -0.64
N ASP A 28 11.25 2.12 -1.43
CA ASP A 28 11.14 2.21 -2.90
C ASP A 28 10.12 1.20 -3.45
N ASP A 29 10.05 0.02 -2.84
CA ASP A 29 9.12 -1.05 -3.18
C ASP A 29 8.80 -1.89 -1.93
N ARG A 30 7.75 -2.72 -2.04
CA ARG A 30 7.41 -3.70 -1.00
C ARG A 30 8.52 -4.76 -0.85
N PRO A 31 9.02 -5.01 0.36
CA PRO A 31 9.98 -6.09 0.62
C PRO A 31 9.41 -7.47 0.27
N GLU A 32 10.24 -8.41 -0.21
CA GLU A 32 9.76 -9.78 -0.54
C GLU A 32 9.24 -10.55 0.68
N ASP A 33 9.78 -10.26 1.86
CA ASP A 33 9.41 -10.84 3.16
C ASP A 33 8.39 -9.98 3.92
N TRP A 34 7.60 -9.16 3.23
CA TRP A 34 6.63 -8.27 3.87
C TRP A 34 5.60 -9.02 4.73
N ASP A 35 5.19 -10.23 4.34
CA ASP A 35 4.21 -11.05 5.08
C ASP A 35 4.76 -11.50 6.44
N ASP A 36 6.08 -11.70 6.54
CA ASP A 36 6.75 -12.05 7.79
C ASP A 36 7.01 -10.82 8.70
N ARG A 37 6.85 -9.60 8.17
CA ARG A 37 7.19 -8.32 8.85
C ARG A 37 6.00 -7.59 9.46
N ILE A 38 4.78 -8.03 9.18
CA ILE A 38 3.52 -7.42 9.62
C ILE A 38 2.90 -8.27 10.74
#